data_AF-A0A9E1BAV4-F1
#
_entry.id   AF-A0A9E1BAV4-F1
#
_cell.length_a   1.000
_cell.length_b   1.000
_cell.length_c   1.000
_cell.angle_alpha   90.00
_cell.angle_beta   90.00
_cell.angle_gamma   90.00
#
_symmetry.space_group_name_H-M   'P 1'
#
loop_
_entity.id
_entity.type
_entity.pdbx_description
1 polymer ?
#
loop_
_entity_poly.entity_id
_entity_poly.type
_entity_poly.pdbx_seq_one_letter_code
_entity_poly.pdbx_strand_id
1 'polypeptide(L)'
;LEPLGVDFSIDCCGKPLFEANTNFDKTKAHLNELFAAKGVETLILACPNCYHFLKDKVDVKIKTIYEKFEELGLNHEITEEAHIFYPCPERIHKPIFETFKKYVPNFKDSFKDVNCCGLGGLARSSEPQIAAGYPQAVKDKNLPNLYTYCATCCGNFAKNGVQNIKHIATVMSGVNEAPNTAYLKNVLSLKFYKRNRK
;
A
#
# COMPACT_ATOMS: atom_id res chain seq x y z
N LEU A 1 14.68 8.68 -1.93
CA LEU A 1 14.14 9.77 -1.07
C LEU A 1 15.10 10.16 0.05
N GLU A 2 15.96 9.26 0.56
CA GLU A 2 16.89 9.54 1.67
C GLU A 2 17.80 10.79 1.48
N PRO A 3 18.39 11.06 0.31
CA PRO A 3 19.22 12.28 0.13
C PRO A 3 18.44 13.59 0.30
N LEU A 4 17.11 13.52 0.30
CA LEU A 4 16.20 14.65 0.47
C LEU A 4 15.69 14.77 1.92
N GLY A 5 16.35 14.11 2.87
CA GLY A 5 15.97 14.13 4.29
C GLY A 5 14.76 13.26 4.65
N VAL A 6 14.31 12.40 3.73
CA VAL A 6 13.20 11.46 4.01
C VAL A 6 13.74 10.18 4.62
N ASP A 7 13.35 9.91 5.86
CA ASP A 7 13.60 8.63 6.51
C ASP A 7 12.41 7.67 6.32
N PHE A 8 12.61 6.39 6.61
CA PHE A 8 11.54 5.40 6.67
C PHE A 8 11.41 4.82 8.08
N SER A 9 10.19 4.40 8.43
CA SER A 9 9.90 3.69 9.67
C SER A 9 8.99 2.52 9.36
N ILE A 10 9.25 1.39 10.00
CA ILE A 10 8.39 0.21 9.92
C ILE A 10 7.69 0.10 11.25
N ASP A 11 6.45 0.56 11.29
CA ASP A 11 5.60 0.49 12.47
C ASP A 11 4.17 0.16 12.05
N CYS A 12 3.38 -0.38 12.98
CA CYS A 12 2.00 -0.71 12.72
C CYS A 12 1.14 0.54 12.85
N CYS A 13 0.31 0.84 11.84
CA CYS A 13 -0.67 1.92 11.92
C CYS A 13 -1.78 1.66 12.95
N GLY A 14 -1.94 0.42 13.45
CA GLY A 14 -2.96 0.06 14.43
C GLY A 14 -4.36 -0.17 13.84
N LYS A 15 -4.55 -0.13 12.52
CA LYS A 15 -5.87 -0.30 11.89
C LYS A 15 -6.59 -1.60 12.32
N PRO A 16 -5.96 -2.79 12.35
CA PRO A 16 -6.65 -4.00 12.81
C PRO A 16 -7.08 -3.93 14.28
N LEU A 17 -6.29 -3.26 15.13
CA LEU A 17 -6.59 -3.06 16.54
C LEU A 17 -7.80 -2.12 16.71
N PHE A 18 -7.84 -1.04 15.93
CA PHE A 18 -9.00 -0.15 15.86
C PHE A 18 -10.26 -0.88 15.39
N GLU A 19 -10.18 -1.67 14.32
CA GLU A 19 -11.31 -2.45 13.80
C GLU A 19 -11.80 -3.51 14.80
N ALA A 20 -10.90 -4.04 15.62
CA ALA A 20 -11.22 -4.96 16.71
C ALA A 20 -11.61 -4.25 18.02
N ASN A 21 -11.79 -2.92 18.02
CA ASN A 21 -12.13 -2.10 19.19
C ASN A 21 -11.21 -2.34 20.39
N THR A 22 -9.91 -2.51 20.15
CA THR A 22 -8.93 -2.84 21.18
C THR A 22 -7.66 -2.01 21.03
N ASN A 23 -7.15 -1.43 22.12
CA ASN A 23 -5.79 -0.87 22.26
C ASN A 23 -5.30 0.13 21.17
N PHE A 24 -6.17 0.70 20.34
CA PHE A 24 -5.74 1.66 19.32
C PHE A 24 -5.18 2.95 19.92
N ASP A 25 -5.73 3.45 21.04
CA ASP A 25 -5.24 4.67 21.68
C ASP A 25 -3.77 4.58 22.12
N LYS A 26 -3.34 3.39 22.57
CA LYS A 26 -1.94 3.13 22.88
C LYS A 26 -1.07 3.18 21.62
N THR A 27 -1.55 2.62 20.51
CA THR A 27 -0.84 2.71 19.22
C THR A 27 -0.76 4.15 18.73
N LYS A 28 -1.85 4.92 18.83
CA LYS A 28 -1.87 6.34 18.45
C LYS A 28 -0.86 7.15 19.27
N ALA A 29 -0.85 6.99 20.60
CA ALA A 29 0.10 7.65 21.48
C ALA A 29 1.55 7.33 21.10
N HIS A 30 1.87 6.03 20.95
CA HIS A 30 3.19 5.57 20.51
C HIS A 30 3.62 6.19 19.17
N LEU A 31 2.72 6.23 18.18
CA LEU A 31 3.03 6.84 16.88
C LEU A 31 3.33 8.34 17.00
N ASN A 32 2.51 9.08 17.75
CA ASN A 32 2.74 10.52 17.95
C ASN A 32 4.03 10.80 18.74
N GLU A 33 4.33 10.01 19.77
CA GLU A 33 5.59 10.08 20.53
C GLU A 33 6.79 9.78 19.62
N LEU A 34 6.70 8.76 18.78
CA LEU A 34 7.74 8.40 17.81
C LEU A 34 7.99 9.55 16.81
N PHE A 35 6.92 10.17 16.31
CA PHE A 35 7.02 11.31 15.39
C PHE A 35 7.67 12.51 16.06
N ALA A 36 7.25 12.86 17.28
CA ALA A 36 7.82 13.96 18.04
C ALA A 36 9.31 13.73 18.36
N ALA A 37 9.67 12.54 18.83
CA ALA A 37 11.06 12.17 19.14
C ALA A 37 11.98 12.22 17.92
N LYS A 38 11.44 12.00 16.71
CA LYS A 38 12.18 12.06 15.44
C LYS A 38 12.08 13.43 14.75
N GLY A 39 11.35 14.39 15.30
CA GLY A 39 11.10 15.69 14.66
C GLY A 39 10.38 15.57 13.32
N VAL A 40 9.47 14.60 13.17
CA VAL A 40 8.73 14.37 11.92
C VAL A 40 7.66 15.43 11.73
N GLU A 41 7.77 16.22 10.68
CA GLU A 41 6.74 17.21 10.32
C GLU A 41 5.68 16.65 9.36
N THR A 42 6.08 15.72 8.49
CA THR A 42 5.22 15.14 7.45
C THR A 42 5.43 13.63 7.35
N LEU A 43 4.34 12.88 7.46
CA LEU A 43 4.29 11.44 7.25
C LEU A 43 3.89 11.14 5.80
N ILE A 44 4.79 10.47 5.07
CA ILE A 44 4.55 10.03 3.68
C ILE A 44 4.08 8.58 3.70
N LEU A 45 2.89 8.32 3.17
CA LEU A 45 2.25 7.00 3.21
C LEU A 45 2.12 6.40 1.81
N ALA A 46 2.73 5.24 1.60
CA ALA A 46 2.62 4.47 0.37
C ALA A 46 1.37 3.56 0.31
N CYS A 47 0.73 3.31 1.45
CA CYS A 47 -0.43 2.42 1.54
C CYS A 47 -1.73 3.23 1.67
N PRO A 48 -2.71 3.06 0.77
CA PRO A 48 -4.01 3.71 0.84
C PRO A 48 -4.76 3.44 2.14
N ASN A 49 -4.67 2.20 2.66
CA ASN A 49 -5.29 1.86 3.93
C ASN A 49 -4.69 2.68 5.08
N CYS A 50 -3.37 2.84 5.12
CA CYS A 50 -2.71 3.64 6.14
C CYS A 50 -3.07 5.13 5.99
N TYR A 51 -3.05 5.65 4.76
CA TYR A 51 -3.40 7.05 4.47
C TYR A 51 -4.82 7.39 4.97
N HIS A 52 -5.82 6.66 4.49
CA HIS A 52 -7.22 6.92 4.87
C HIS A 52 -7.49 6.68 6.34
N PHE A 53 -6.75 5.78 6.97
CA PHE A 53 -6.91 5.50 8.38
C PHE A 53 -6.28 6.58 9.26
N LEU A 54 -5.06 7.02 8.96
CA LEU A 54 -4.28 7.92 9.81
C LEU A 54 -4.50 9.41 9.54
N LYS A 55 -4.99 9.80 8.35
CA LYS A 55 -5.11 11.21 7.91
C LYS A 55 -5.75 12.17 8.93
N ASP A 56 -6.69 11.68 9.73
CA ASP A 56 -7.42 12.46 10.73
C ASP A 56 -7.14 12.01 12.17
N LYS A 57 -6.07 11.21 12.40
CA LYS A 57 -5.79 10.55 13.68
C LYS A 57 -4.44 10.83 14.29
N VAL A 58 -3.51 11.43 13.55
CA VAL A 58 -2.15 11.74 14.03
C VAL A 58 -1.87 13.23 13.94
N ASP A 59 -0.85 13.69 14.67
CA ASP A 59 -0.62 15.13 14.88
C ASP A 59 0.31 15.76 13.82
N VAL A 60 0.76 14.96 12.85
CA VAL A 60 1.66 15.37 11.78
C VAL A 60 0.91 15.49 10.45
N LYS A 61 1.42 16.33 9.54
CA LYS A 61 0.86 16.43 8.18
C LYS A 61 1.00 15.08 7.48
N ILE A 62 0.01 14.70 6.67
CA ILE A 62 0.06 13.45 5.90
C ILE A 62 0.08 13.77 4.41
N LYS A 63 0.92 13.02 3.68
CA LYS A 63 0.94 12.99 2.21
C LYS A 63 0.97 11.55 1.74
N THR A 64 0.42 11.30 0.57
CA THR A 64 0.63 10.05 -0.16
C THR A 64 2.03 10.02 -0.78
N ILE A 65 2.54 8.82 -1.05
CA ILE A 65 3.79 8.67 -1.81
C ILE A 65 3.69 9.30 -3.22
N TYR A 66 2.49 9.31 -3.81
CA TYR A 66 2.23 9.84 -5.14
C TYR A 66 2.33 11.36 -5.22
N GLU A 67 1.80 12.06 -4.21
CA GLU A 67 2.04 13.50 -4.06
C GLU A 67 3.53 13.79 -3.90
N LYS A 68 4.26 12.95 -3.14
CA LYS A 68 5.71 13.14 -3.00
C LYS A 68 6.46 12.87 -4.30
N PHE A 69 6.04 11.89 -5.09
CA PHE A 69 6.63 11.66 -6.40
C PHE A 69 6.34 12.82 -7.36
N GLU A 70 5.16 13.43 -7.29
CA GLU A 70 4.82 14.64 -8.07
C GLU A 70 5.78 15.78 -7.76
N GLU A 71 5.96 16.10 -6.47
CA GLU A 71 6.87 17.16 -6.00
C GLU A 71 8.31 16.98 -6.49
N LEU A 72 8.71 15.74 -6.73
CA LEU A 72 10.08 15.37 -7.10
C LEU A 72 10.25 15.08 -8.59
N GLY A 73 9.17 15.14 -9.39
CA GLY A 73 9.21 14.75 -10.80
C GLY A 73 9.51 13.26 -11.03
N LEU A 74 9.15 12.41 -10.06
CA LEU A 74 9.39 10.96 -10.10
C LEU A 74 8.18 10.14 -10.59
N ASN A 75 7.12 10.80 -11.05
CA ASN A 75 5.95 10.12 -11.59
C ASN A 75 6.21 9.75 -13.07
N HIS A 76 6.87 8.62 -13.33
CA HIS A 76 6.99 8.11 -14.69
C HIS A 76 5.66 7.58 -15.20
N GLU A 77 5.39 7.82 -16.49
CA GLU A 77 4.17 7.39 -17.16
C GLU A 77 4.15 5.87 -17.40
N ILE A 78 3.01 5.25 -17.12
CA ILE A 78 2.72 3.84 -17.43
C ILE A 78 1.92 3.83 -18.73
N THR A 79 2.62 3.65 -19.84
CA THR A 79 2.06 3.72 -21.20
C THR A 79 1.39 2.42 -21.66
N GLU A 80 1.73 1.28 -21.05
CA GLU A 80 1.05 0.01 -21.31
C GLU A 80 -0.41 0.01 -20.85
N GLU A 81 -1.25 -0.85 -21.42
CA GLU A 81 -2.60 -1.06 -20.91
C GLU A 81 -2.52 -1.55 -19.46
N ALA A 82 -3.19 -0.84 -18.54
CA ALA A 82 -3.08 -1.06 -17.10
C ALA A 82 -4.42 -1.44 -16.49
N HIS A 83 -4.59 -2.72 -16.13
CA HIS A 83 -5.82 -3.18 -15.50
C HIS A 83 -5.76 -2.91 -13.99
N ILE A 84 -6.59 -1.98 -13.50
CA ILE A 84 -6.46 -1.46 -12.13
C ILE A 84 -7.33 -2.23 -11.15
N PHE A 85 -6.70 -2.81 -10.14
CA PHE A 85 -7.35 -3.26 -8.92
C PHE A 85 -7.28 -2.17 -7.84
N TYR A 86 -8.41 -1.54 -7.56
CA TYR A 86 -8.54 -0.50 -6.54
C TYR A 86 -8.50 -1.08 -5.11
N PRO A 87 -7.59 -0.62 -4.24
CA PRO A 87 -7.59 -1.01 -2.82
C PRO A 87 -8.89 -0.66 -2.10
N CYS A 88 -9.15 -1.33 -0.97
CA CYS A 88 -10.44 -1.24 -0.25
C CYS A 88 -10.98 0.21 -0.05
N PRO A 89 -10.21 1.18 0.49
CA PRO A 89 -10.73 2.53 0.73
C PRO A 89 -10.91 3.36 -0.55
N GLU A 90 -10.44 2.84 -1.69
CA GLU A 90 -10.40 3.55 -2.96
C GLU A 90 -11.45 3.03 -3.95
N ARG A 91 -12.36 2.14 -3.54
CA ARG A 91 -13.33 1.52 -4.47
C ARG A 91 -14.29 2.53 -5.09
N ILE A 92 -14.74 3.49 -4.30
CA ILE A 92 -15.79 4.44 -4.69
C ILE A 92 -15.13 5.70 -5.25
N HIS A 93 -14.60 6.55 -4.35
CA HIS A 93 -14.17 7.91 -4.70
C HIS A 93 -12.74 8.02 -5.25
N LYS A 94 -11.89 7.00 -5.07
CA LYS A 94 -10.55 6.91 -5.68
C LYS A 94 -9.64 8.15 -5.48
N PRO A 95 -9.67 8.87 -4.34
CA PRO A 95 -8.98 10.16 -4.23
C PRO A 95 -7.47 10.04 -4.44
N ILE A 96 -6.83 8.94 -4.03
CA ILE A 96 -5.40 8.74 -4.27
C ILE A 96 -5.14 8.42 -5.75
N PHE A 97 -5.96 7.56 -6.37
CA PHE A 97 -5.80 7.27 -7.79
C PHE A 97 -5.92 8.53 -8.65
N GLU A 98 -6.87 9.42 -8.37
CA GLU A 98 -7.03 10.67 -9.12
C GLU A 98 -5.78 11.58 -9.03
N THR A 99 -4.93 11.47 -8.00
CA THR A 99 -3.69 12.27 -7.92
C THR A 99 -2.66 11.87 -8.97
N PHE A 100 -2.61 10.59 -9.35
CA PHE A 100 -1.59 10.06 -10.27
C PHE A 100 -2.16 9.53 -11.59
N LYS A 101 -3.48 9.51 -11.75
CA LYS A 101 -4.20 8.97 -12.92
C LYS A 101 -3.68 9.52 -14.25
N LYS A 102 -3.25 10.79 -14.30
CA LYS A 102 -2.68 11.41 -15.51
C LYS A 102 -1.42 10.70 -16.03
N TYR A 103 -0.73 9.93 -15.17
CA TYR A 103 0.43 9.11 -15.52
C TYR A 103 0.07 7.67 -15.89
N VAL A 104 -1.21 7.33 -15.93
CA VAL A 104 -1.69 6.00 -16.32
C VAL A 104 -2.78 6.18 -17.38
N PRO A 105 -2.47 6.77 -18.55
CA PRO A 105 -3.47 7.19 -19.53
C PRO A 105 -4.32 6.02 -20.08
N ASN A 106 -3.75 4.81 -20.12
CA ASN A 106 -4.38 3.61 -20.67
C ASN A 106 -4.98 2.68 -19.60
N PHE A 107 -5.47 3.24 -18.49
CA PHE A 107 -6.06 2.45 -17.40
C PHE A 107 -7.40 1.80 -17.79
N LYS A 108 -7.65 0.60 -17.25
CA LYS A 108 -8.91 -0.15 -17.39
C LYS A 108 -9.46 -0.53 -16.02
N ASP A 109 -10.75 -0.26 -15.81
CA ASP A 109 -11.47 -0.65 -14.60
C ASP A 109 -11.93 -2.12 -14.65
N SER A 110 -10.99 -3.07 -14.75
CA SER A 110 -11.36 -4.46 -15.09
C SER A 110 -11.79 -5.34 -13.92
N PHE A 111 -11.73 -4.82 -12.69
CA PHE A 111 -12.04 -5.55 -11.45
C PHE A 111 -13.13 -4.90 -10.62
N LYS A 112 -14.12 -4.25 -11.26
CA LYS A 112 -15.28 -3.64 -10.56
C LYS A 112 -16.13 -4.68 -9.81
N ASP A 113 -16.12 -5.92 -10.30
CA ASP A 113 -16.84 -7.08 -9.76
C ASP A 113 -16.06 -7.82 -8.66
N VAL A 114 -14.77 -7.50 -8.46
CA VAL A 114 -13.95 -8.11 -7.40
C VAL A 114 -13.60 -7.08 -6.34
N ASN A 115 -14.35 -7.10 -5.24
CA ASN A 115 -14.32 -6.04 -4.22
C ASN A 115 -13.13 -6.10 -3.25
N CYS A 116 -12.56 -7.29 -3.00
CA CYS A 116 -11.55 -7.50 -1.98
C CYS A 116 -10.35 -8.29 -2.52
N CYS A 117 -9.21 -8.20 -1.85
CA CYS A 117 -8.06 -9.06 -2.14
C CYS A 117 -8.01 -10.30 -1.23
N GLY A 118 -8.80 -10.35 -0.15
CA GLY A 118 -8.89 -11.48 0.79
C GLY A 118 -8.06 -11.37 2.08
N LEU A 119 -7.24 -10.33 2.29
CA LEU A 119 -6.42 -10.18 3.51
C LEU A 119 -6.94 -9.21 4.56
N GLY A 120 -7.85 -8.29 4.21
CA GLY A 120 -8.33 -7.26 5.13
C GLY A 120 -9.47 -7.73 6.04
N GLY A 121 -9.79 -6.91 7.05
CA GLY A 121 -11.03 -7.02 7.82
C GLY A 121 -11.23 -8.34 8.57
N LEU A 122 -10.14 -9.00 8.98
CA LEU A 122 -10.15 -10.30 9.67
C LEU A 122 -10.83 -11.45 8.88
N ALA A 123 -11.16 -11.23 7.60
CA ALA A 123 -11.92 -12.17 6.79
C ALA A 123 -11.25 -13.55 6.69
N ARG A 124 -9.92 -13.61 6.66
CA ARG A 124 -9.20 -14.89 6.64
C ARG A 124 -9.40 -15.73 7.90
N SER A 125 -9.61 -15.10 9.05
CA SER A 125 -9.85 -15.80 10.32
C SER A 125 -11.30 -16.20 10.47
N SER A 126 -12.23 -15.35 10.06
CA SER A 126 -13.67 -15.57 10.26
C SER A 126 -14.33 -16.34 9.11
N GLU A 127 -13.93 -16.07 7.87
CA GLU A 127 -14.56 -16.54 6.63
C GLU A 127 -13.50 -16.99 5.60
N PRO A 128 -12.66 -18.00 5.91
CA PRO A 128 -11.49 -18.36 5.11
C PRO A 128 -11.82 -18.78 3.68
N GLN A 129 -12.98 -19.41 3.45
CA GLN A 129 -13.41 -19.84 2.11
C GLN A 129 -13.76 -18.64 1.23
N ILE A 130 -14.50 -17.67 1.76
CA ILE A 130 -14.83 -16.42 1.05
C ILE A 130 -13.54 -15.62 0.79
N ALA A 131 -12.67 -15.52 1.79
CA ALA A 131 -11.38 -14.83 1.66
C ALA A 131 -10.49 -15.41 0.55
N ALA A 132 -10.48 -16.75 0.40
CA ALA A 132 -9.74 -17.44 -0.64
C ALA A 132 -10.34 -17.29 -2.05
N GLY A 133 -11.66 -17.08 -2.16
CA GLY A 133 -12.34 -16.88 -3.45
C GLY A 133 -11.93 -15.60 -4.18
N TYR A 134 -11.60 -14.53 -3.45
CA TYR A 134 -11.21 -13.24 -4.03
C TYR A 134 -9.94 -13.28 -4.91
N PRO A 135 -8.78 -13.75 -4.42
CA PRO A 135 -7.59 -13.87 -5.27
C PRO A 135 -7.80 -14.85 -6.42
N GLN A 136 -8.63 -15.88 -6.24
CA GLN A 136 -8.99 -16.81 -7.33
C GLN A 136 -9.78 -16.09 -8.42
N ALA A 137 -10.78 -15.27 -8.07
CA ALA A 137 -11.55 -14.49 -9.05
C ALA A 137 -10.68 -13.50 -9.85
N VAL A 138 -9.65 -12.90 -9.23
CA VAL A 138 -8.66 -12.08 -9.95
C VAL A 138 -7.83 -12.92 -10.90
N LYS A 139 -7.38 -14.10 -10.45
CA LYS A 139 -6.59 -15.04 -11.25
C LYS A 139 -7.36 -15.56 -12.47
N ASP A 140 -8.62 -15.92 -12.29
CA ASP A 140 -9.49 -16.50 -13.34
C ASP A 140 -9.73 -15.52 -14.50
N LYS A 141 -9.72 -14.22 -14.23
CA LYS A 141 -9.79 -13.19 -15.29
C LYS A 141 -8.57 -13.20 -16.20
N ASN A 142 -7.41 -13.63 -15.68
CA ASN A 142 -6.15 -13.78 -16.43
C ASN A 142 -5.80 -12.59 -17.34
N LEU A 143 -6.09 -11.38 -16.89
CA LEU A 143 -5.81 -10.15 -17.62
C LEU A 143 -4.33 -9.81 -17.51
N PRO A 144 -3.66 -9.34 -18.57
CA PRO A 144 -2.28 -8.88 -18.51
C PRO A 144 -2.15 -7.65 -17.59
N ASN A 145 -0.92 -7.25 -17.27
CA ASN A 145 -0.63 -5.93 -16.72
C ASN A 145 -1.57 -5.49 -15.58
N LEU A 146 -1.68 -6.35 -14.57
CA LEU A 146 -2.50 -6.08 -13.41
C LEU A 146 -1.76 -5.10 -12.50
N TYR A 147 -2.40 -3.97 -12.17
CA TYR A 147 -1.84 -2.98 -11.25
C TYR A 147 -2.69 -2.84 -10.00
N THR A 148 -2.01 -2.61 -8.87
CA THR A 148 -2.64 -2.02 -7.70
C THR A 148 -1.65 -1.10 -7.01
N TYR A 149 -2.14 -0.35 -6.04
CA TYR A 149 -1.34 0.58 -5.25
C TYR A 149 -1.47 0.26 -3.76
N CYS A 150 -1.63 -1.03 -3.46
CA CYS A 150 -1.55 -1.57 -2.11
C CYS A 150 -0.61 -2.78 -2.09
N ALA A 151 0.52 -2.67 -1.40
CA ALA A 151 1.50 -3.74 -1.26
C ALA A 151 0.91 -5.04 -0.67
N THR A 152 -0.07 -4.93 0.23
CA THR A 152 -0.80 -6.09 0.78
C THR A 152 -1.61 -6.81 -0.30
N CYS A 153 -2.29 -6.08 -1.19
CA CYS A 153 -3.00 -6.66 -2.32
C CYS A 153 -2.02 -7.35 -3.28
N CYS A 154 -0.91 -6.67 -3.63
CA CYS A 154 0.18 -7.26 -4.43
C CYS A 154 0.67 -8.59 -3.85
N GLY A 155 1.03 -8.58 -2.56
CA GLY A 155 1.56 -9.75 -1.87
C GLY A 155 0.54 -10.89 -1.82
N ASN A 156 -0.75 -10.60 -1.57
CA ASN A 156 -1.74 -11.67 -1.54
C ASN A 156 -2.00 -12.28 -2.91
N PHE A 157 -2.13 -11.46 -3.95
CA PHE A 157 -2.34 -11.96 -5.30
C PHE A 157 -1.14 -12.79 -5.77
N ALA A 158 0.08 -12.29 -5.58
CA ALA A 158 1.29 -13.04 -5.90
C ALA A 158 1.37 -14.38 -5.15
N LYS A 159 1.06 -14.38 -3.84
CA LYS A 159 1.02 -15.60 -3.03
C LYS A 159 0.00 -16.63 -3.52
N ASN A 160 -1.10 -16.17 -4.12
CA ASN A 160 -2.16 -17.03 -4.66
C ASN A 160 -2.00 -17.28 -6.18
N GLY A 161 -0.82 -17.03 -6.75
CA GLY A 161 -0.47 -17.42 -8.11
C GLY A 161 -0.90 -16.45 -9.21
N VAL A 162 -1.19 -15.19 -8.88
CA VAL A 162 -1.33 -14.11 -9.86
C VAL A 162 0.07 -13.56 -10.14
N GLN A 163 0.64 -13.89 -11.31
CA GLN A 163 2.07 -13.68 -11.58
C GLN A 163 2.42 -12.31 -12.17
N ASN A 164 1.44 -11.58 -12.68
CA ASN A 164 1.61 -10.35 -13.45
C ASN A 164 1.14 -9.08 -12.71
N ILE A 165 1.11 -9.15 -11.37
CA ILE A 165 0.70 -8.06 -10.49
C ILE A 165 1.88 -7.09 -10.26
N LYS A 166 1.67 -5.82 -10.57
CA LYS A 166 2.62 -4.71 -10.39
C LYS A 166 2.11 -3.72 -9.35
N HIS A 167 3.00 -3.13 -8.56
CA HIS A 167 2.66 -2.03 -7.68
C HIS A 167 2.88 -0.70 -8.39
N ILE A 168 1.85 0.16 -8.48
CA ILE A 168 1.94 1.41 -9.25
C ILE A 168 3.12 2.26 -8.77
N ALA A 169 3.32 2.39 -7.45
CA ALA A 169 4.39 3.23 -6.93
C ALA A 169 5.79 2.78 -7.39
N THR A 170 6.05 1.47 -7.51
CA THR A 170 7.39 0.98 -7.87
C THR A 170 7.66 1.16 -9.36
N VAL A 171 6.62 1.00 -10.19
CA VAL A 171 6.71 1.24 -11.64
C VAL A 171 6.87 2.73 -11.92
N MET A 172 6.03 3.57 -11.31
CA MET A 172 6.12 5.03 -11.47
C MET A 172 7.47 5.58 -11.02
N SER A 173 8.07 5.06 -9.96
CA SER A 173 9.38 5.51 -9.49
C SER A 173 10.57 4.87 -10.22
N GLY A 174 10.32 4.04 -11.24
CA GLY A 174 11.35 3.35 -12.03
C GLY A 174 12.06 2.19 -11.33
N VAL A 175 11.68 1.86 -10.09
CA VAL A 175 12.32 0.78 -9.31
C VAL A 175 11.85 -0.60 -9.80
N ASN A 176 10.61 -0.70 -10.28
CA ASN A 176 10.05 -1.90 -10.92
C ASN A 176 10.16 -3.19 -10.08
N GLU A 177 9.99 -3.07 -8.76
CA GLU A 177 10.07 -4.22 -7.86
C GLU A 177 8.89 -5.19 -8.03
N ALA A 178 9.19 -6.48 -7.91
CA ALA A 178 8.18 -7.54 -7.86
C ALA A 178 7.85 -7.92 -6.41
N PRO A 179 6.63 -8.41 -6.12
CA PRO A 179 6.27 -8.84 -4.77
C PRO A 179 7.14 -10.00 -4.28
N ASN A 180 7.80 -9.83 -3.14
CA ASN A 180 8.55 -10.90 -2.49
C ASN A 180 7.71 -11.58 -1.40
N THR A 181 7.37 -12.85 -1.60
CA THR A 181 6.51 -13.63 -0.70
C THR A 181 7.25 -14.26 0.49
N ALA A 182 8.58 -14.10 0.59
CA ALA A 182 9.40 -14.59 1.69
C ALA A 182 9.27 -13.72 2.96
N TYR A 183 8.05 -13.57 3.46
CA TYR A 183 7.69 -12.65 4.54
C TYR A 183 8.62 -12.72 5.76
N LEU A 184 8.88 -13.92 6.28
CA LEU A 184 9.75 -14.09 7.46
C LEU A 184 11.17 -13.56 7.20
N LYS A 185 11.74 -13.88 6.03
CA LYS A 185 13.07 -13.37 5.65
C LYS A 185 13.07 -11.85 5.54
N ASN A 186 12.03 -11.27 4.95
CA ASN A 186 11.90 -9.82 4.78
C ASN A 186 11.74 -9.11 6.13
N VAL A 187 10.96 -9.67 7.06
CA VAL A 187 10.82 -9.09 8.41
C VAL A 187 12.14 -9.17 9.17
N LEU A 188 12.84 -10.31 9.09
CA LEU A 188 14.14 -10.47 9.75
C LEU A 188 15.19 -9.51 9.18
N SER A 189 15.28 -9.36 7.86
CA SER A 189 16.24 -8.45 7.23
C SER A 189 16.00 -7.00 7.67
N LEU A 190 14.74 -6.59 7.81
CA LEU A 190 14.37 -5.25 8.27
C LEU A 190 14.58 -5.05 9.77
N LYS A 191 14.32 -6.08 10.60
CA LYS A 191 14.55 -6.02 12.05
C LYS A 191 16.02 -5.78 12.40
N PHE A 192 16.93 -6.36 11.61
CA PHE A 192 18.37 -6.20 11.79
C PHE A 192 18.99 -5.18 10.84
N TYR A 193 18.16 -4.43 10.10
CA TYR A 193 18.63 -3.36 9.22
C TYR A 193 19.27 -2.27 10.07
N LYS A 194 20.61 -2.29 10.16
CA LYS A 194 21.39 -1.21 10.76
C LYS A 194 21.72 -0.21 9.67
N ARG A 195 21.19 1.01 9.82
CA ARG A 195 21.57 2.13 8.96
C ARG A 195 23.02 2.49 9.25
N ASN A 196 23.92 2.27 8.29
CA ASN A 196 25.26 2.86 8.34
C ASN A 196 25.12 4.38 8.13
N ARG A 197 24.86 5.12 9.20
CA ARG A 197 24.90 6.59 9.18
C ARG A 197 26.37 7.01 9.06
N LYS A 198 26.75 7.54 7.89
CA LYS A 198 27.91 8.42 7.79
C LYS A 198 27.45 9.85 8.05
#